data_AF-A0A0D0DIM5-F1
#
_entry.id   AF-A0A0D0DIM5-F1
#
_cell.length_a   1.000
_cell.length_b   1.000
_cell.length_c   1.000
_cell.angle_alpha   90.00
_cell.angle_beta   90.00
_cell.angle_gamma   90.00
#
_symmetry.space_group_name_H-M   'P 1'
#
loop_
_entity.id
_entity.type
_entity.pdbx_description
1 polymer ?
#
loop_
_entity_poly.entity_id
_entity_poly.type
_entity_poly.pdbx_seq_one_letter_code
_entity_poly.pdbx_strand_id
1 'polypeptide(L)'
;GRANIQKVTTVKQLRLPLEGMSHKNFLVEALDAHKLTEDYKPEFPFKLWWTGGFELIPSYSGGQKGATTVSTELKFSASLQSIVKKSGNCNIMIAFDLDEMSAFHKAKRV
;
A
#
# COMPACT_ATOMS: atom_id res chain seq x y z
N GLY A 1 -27.88 -12.39 19.72
CA GLY A 1 -27.15 -11.10 19.71
C GLY A 1 -26.33 -11.03 18.44
N ARG A 2 -26.34 -9.89 17.75
CA ARG A 2 -25.53 -9.69 16.53
C ARG A 2 -24.06 -9.57 16.95
N ALA A 3 -23.21 -10.51 16.52
CA ALA A 3 -21.78 -10.43 16.75
C ALA A 3 -21.24 -9.16 16.07
N ASN A 4 -20.64 -8.27 16.86
CA ASN A 4 -19.99 -7.06 16.35
C ASN A 4 -18.57 -7.46 15.94
N ILE A 5 -18.40 -7.87 14.69
CA ILE A 5 -17.09 -8.21 14.14
C ILE A 5 -16.32 -6.89 14.01
N GLN A 6 -15.46 -6.58 14.98
CA GLN A 6 -14.54 -5.46 14.86
C GLN A 6 -13.54 -5.79 13.75
N LYS A 7 -13.56 -5.00 12.66
CA LYS A 7 -12.51 -5.05 11.65
C LYS A 7 -11.18 -4.69 12.32
N VAL A 8 -10.31 -5.67 12.49
CA VAL A 8 -8.98 -5.48 13.10
C VAL A 8 -8.07 -4.85 12.06
N THR A 9 -7.67 -3.61 12.29
CA THR A 9 -6.65 -2.94 11.48
C THR A 9 -5.28 -3.28 12.04
N THR A 10 -4.49 -4.06 11.30
CA THR A 10 -3.09 -4.33 11.65
C THR A 10 -2.19 -3.36 10.90
N VAL A 11 -1.28 -2.67 11.61
CA VAL A 11 -0.30 -1.76 11.01
C VAL A 11 1.09 -2.35 11.16
N LYS A 12 1.86 -2.37 10.06
CA LYS A 12 3.28 -2.75 10.04
C LYS A 12 4.09 -1.61 9.45
N GLN A 13 5.33 -1.47 9.93
CA GLN A 13 6.27 -0.47 9.43
C GLN A 13 7.46 -1.20 8.79
N LEU A 14 7.82 -0.78 7.58
CA LEU A 14 8.94 -1.33 6.81
C LEU A 14 9.80 -0.18 6.30
N ARG A 15 11.11 -0.42 6.23
CA ARG A 15 12.05 0.45 5.53
C ARG A 15 12.45 -0.25 4.25
N LEU A 16 12.00 0.29 3.13
CA LEU A 16 12.21 -0.31 1.81
C LEU A 16 12.89 0.71 0.88
N PRO A 17 13.88 0.29 0.07
CA PRO A 17 14.39 1.10 -1.02
C PRO A 17 13.32 1.18 -2.12
N LEU A 18 12.82 2.38 -2.39
CA LEU A 18 11.75 2.59 -3.38
C LEU A 18 12.28 2.78 -4.81
N GLU A 19 13.56 3.14 -4.94
CA GLU A 19 14.19 3.36 -6.23
C GLU A 19 14.28 2.04 -7.01
N GLY A 20 13.73 2.02 -8.23
CA GLY A 20 13.72 0.82 -9.07
C GLY A 20 12.79 -0.31 -8.60
N MET A 21 12.01 -0.11 -7.52
CA MET A 21 11.09 -1.11 -7.02
C MET A 21 9.88 -1.23 -7.95
N SER A 22 9.53 -2.46 -8.35
CA SER A 22 8.33 -2.75 -9.13
C SER A 22 7.09 -2.84 -8.25
N HIS A 23 5.92 -2.62 -8.84
CA HIS A 23 4.62 -2.78 -8.16
C HIS A 23 4.48 -4.16 -7.50
N LYS A 24 4.89 -5.20 -8.21
CA LYS A 24 4.82 -6.58 -7.72
C LYS A 24 5.75 -6.81 -6.54
N ASN A 25 7.00 -6.36 -6.60
CA ASN A 25 7.94 -6.54 -5.50
C ASN A 25 7.49 -5.75 -4.26
N PHE A 26 6.99 -4.53 -4.46
CA PHE A 26 6.41 -3.72 -3.39
C PHE A 26 5.24 -4.44 -2.69
N LEU A 27 4.34 -5.06 -3.46
CA LEU A 27 3.23 -5.84 -2.92
C LEU A 27 3.68 -7.12 -2.22
N VAL A 28 4.74 -7.78 -2.70
CA VAL A 28 5.32 -8.95 -2.02
C VAL A 28 5.85 -8.55 -0.65
N GLU A 29 6.64 -7.48 -0.56
CA GLU A 29 7.17 -6.97 0.72
C GLU A 29 6.04 -6.57 1.69
N ALA A 30 4.98 -5.92 1.16
CA ALA A 30 3.79 -5.56 1.93
C ALA A 30 3.05 -6.78 2.48
N LEU A 31 2.88 -7.84 1.68
CA LEU A 31 2.30 -9.10 2.14
C LEU A 31 3.20 -9.81 3.14
N ASP A 32 4.52 -9.78 2.93
CA ASP A 32 5.49 -10.52 3.74
C ASP A 32 5.55 -9.99 5.17
N ALA A 33 5.47 -8.66 5.32
CA ALA A 33 5.37 -8.01 6.62
C ALA A 33 4.15 -8.44 7.45
N HIS A 34 3.11 -8.93 6.78
CA HIS A 34 1.90 -9.48 7.39
C HIS A 34 1.87 -11.03 7.37
N LYS A 35 2.92 -11.68 6.84
CA LYS A 35 2.99 -13.14 6.61
C LYS A 35 1.85 -13.67 5.73
N LEU A 36 1.42 -12.87 4.76
CA LEU A 36 0.32 -13.15 3.84
C LEU A 36 0.80 -13.55 2.44
N THR A 37 2.12 -13.63 2.22
CA THR A 37 2.72 -14.00 0.93
C THR A 37 2.33 -15.40 0.48
N GLU A 38 2.05 -16.32 1.39
CA GLU A 38 1.60 -17.69 1.07
C GLU A 38 0.12 -17.75 0.70
N ASP A 39 -0.70 -16.87 1.28
CA ASP A 39 -2.16 -16.90 1.14
C ASP A 39 -2.66 -16.02 -0.01
N TYR A 40 -1.94 -14.96 -0.37
CA TYR A 40 -2.39 -13.99 -1.37
C TYR A 40 -1.41 -13.82 -2.54
N LYS A 41 -1.96 -13.52 -3.72
CA LYS A 41 -1.17 -13.12 -4.90
C LYS A 41 -0.89 -11.61 -4.84
N PRO A 42 0.33 -11.14 -5.15
CA PRO A 42 0.73 -9.73 -5.11
C PRO A 42 0.23 -8.94 -6.34
N GLU A 43 -1.08 -8.98 -6.60
CA GLU A 43 -1.72 -8.35 -7.78
C GLU A 43 -2.98 -7.56 -7.40
N PHE A 44 -3.18 -7.33 -6.10
CA PHE A 44 -4.37 -6.68 -5.58
C PHE A 44 -4.29 -5.15 -5.65
N PRO A 45 -5.44 -4.47 -5.81
CA PRO A 45 -5.50 -3.02 -5.67
C PRO A 45 -5.29 -2.61 -4.21
N PHE A 46 -4.59 -1.50 -4.00
CA PHE A 46 -4.39 -0.91 -2.67
C PHE A 46 -4.47 0.61 -2.72
N LYS A 47 -4.73 1.21 -1.56
CA LYS A 47 -4.69 2.66 -1.37
C LYS A 47 -3.28 3.07 -0.96
N LEU A 48 -2.72 4.05 -1.66
CA LEU A 48 -1.40 4.60 -1.41
C LEU A 48 -1.52 6.09 -1.09
N TRP A 49 -0.86 6.52 -0.02
CA TRP A 49 -0.66 7.93 0.30
C TRP A 49 0.66 8.10 1.04
N TRP A 50 1.11 9.33 1.21
CA TRP A 50 2.35 9.61 1.91
C TRP A 50 2.24 10.89 2.72
N THR A 51 3.05 10.98 3.77
CA THR A 51 3.20 12.18 4.59
C THR A 51 4.67 12.62 4.56
N GLY A 52 4.89 13.91 4.39
CA GLY A 52 6.22 14.47 4.17
C GLY A 52 6.26 15.35 2.91
N GLY A 53 6.50 16.64 3.13
CA GLY A 53 6.65 17.68 2.13
C GLY A 53 7.00 18.99 2.84
N PHE A 54 7.97 19.73 2.30
CA PHE A 54 8.39 21.02 2.83
C PHE A 54 7.19 21.98 2.83
N GLU A 55 7.04 22.68 3.96
CA GLU A 55 5.97 23.59 4.35
C GLU A 55 5.96 24.90 3.54
N LEU A 56 5.89 24.85 2.21
CA LEU A 56 5.83 26.08 1.38
C LEU A 56 4.87 26.02 0.17
N ILE A 57 4.05 24.98 0.04
CA ILE A 57 2.96 24.97 -0.94
C ILE A 57 1.66 24.53 -0.24
N PRO A 58 0.65 25.39 -0.09
CA PRO A 58 -0.52 25.13 0.76
C PRO A 58 -1.57 24.20 0.12
N SER A 59 -1.15 23.22 -0.66
CA SER A 59 -2.07 22.25 -1.24
C SER A 59 -1.37 20.94 -1.62
N TYR A 60 -2.04 19.83 -1.29
CA TYR A 60 -1.80 18.42 -1.72
C TYR A 60 -0.77 17.61 -0.91
N SER A 61 -1.11 16.51 -0.23
CA SER A 61 -2.34 15.73 -0.02
C SER A 61 -2.10 15.00 1.32
N GLY A 62 -2.77 15.33 2.41
CA GLY A 62 -4.21 15.12 2.61
C GLY A 62 -4.52 13.82 3.37
N GLY A 63 -3.57 13.22 4.09
CA GLY A 63 -3.82 11.99 4.88
C GLY A 63 -4.54 10.91 4.08
N GLN A 64 -5.27 10.02 4.75
CA GLN A 64 -6.04 8.95 4.10
C GLN A 64 -7.08 9.48 3.08
N LYS A 65 -7.52 10.74 3.19
CA LYS A 65 -8.50 11.38 2.29
C LYS A 65 -7.93 11.69 0.90
N GLY A 66 -6.61 11.81 0.76
CA GLY A 66 -5.93 12.01 -0.52
C GLY A 66 -5.37 10.72 -1.13
N ALA A 67 -5.74 9.56 -0.60
CA ALA A 67 -5.18 8.28 -1.03
C ALA A 67 -5.58 7.95 -2.47
N THR A 68 -4.59 7.56 -3.27
CA THR A 68 -4.80 7.11 -4.64
C THR A 68 -4.92 5.59 -4.66
N THR A 69 -5.95 5.07 -5.31
CA THR A 69 -6.06 3.62 -5.55
C THR A 69 -5.11 3.22 -6.67
N VAL A 70 -4.10 2.44 -6.31
CA VAL A 70 -3.11 1.86 -7.21
C VAL A 70 -3.54 0.43 -7.52
N SER A 71 -3.71 0.15 -8.81
CA SER A 71 -4.12 -1.17 -9.31
C SER A 71 -3.28 -1.63 -10.49
N THR A 72 -2.32 -0.82 -10.95
CA THR A 72 -1.47 -1.09 -12.11
C THR A 72 -0.06 -0.56 -11.88
N GLU A 73 0.92 -1.19 -12.53
CA GLU A 73 2.33 -0.76 -12.51
C GLU A 73 2.49 0.70 -12.98
N LEU A 74 1.71 1.12 -13.97
CA LEU A 74 1.76 2.50 -14.48
C LEU A 74 1.34 3.53 -13.41
N LYS A 75 0.30 3.23 -12.62
CA LYS A 75 -0.13 4.11 -11.51
C LYS A 75 0.87 4.07 -10.36
N PHE A 76 1.46 2.92 -10.10
CA PHE A 76 2.47 2.74 -9.07
C PHE A 76 3.74 3.54 -9.39
N SER A 77 4.30 3.36 -10.58
CA SER A 77 5.49 4.09 -11.05
C SER A 77 5.29 5.60 -11.07
N ALA A 78 4.13 6.09 -11.54
CA ALA A 78 3.80 7.53 -11.49
C ALA A 78 3.75 8.08 -10.05
N SER A 79 3.23 7.28 -9.12
CA SER A 79 3.17 7.63 -7.69
C SER A 79 4.57 7.62 -7.06
N LEU A 80 5.38 6.59 -7.33
CA LEU A 80 6.78 6.52 -6.88
C LEU A 80 7.61 7.69 -7.42
N GLN A 81 7.50 8.03 -8.70
CA GLN A 81 8.19 9.19 -9.27
C GLN A 81 7.80 10.49 -8.57
N SER A 82 6.53 10.63 -8.21
CA SER A 82 6.04 11.82 -7.47
C SER A 82 6.58 11.87 -6.04
N ILE A 83 6.83 10.72 -5.42
CA ILE A 83 7.40 10.60 -4.08
C ILE A 83 8.92 10.84 -4.11
N VAL A 84 9.65 10.18 -5.02
CA VAL A 84 11.12 10.30 -5.17
C VAL A 84 11.54 11.73 -5.53
N LYS A 85 10.73 12.45 -6.32
CA LYS A 85 10.97 13.88 -6.62
C LYS A 85 10.88 14.79 -5.40
N LYS A 86 10.23 14.36 -4.31
CA LYS A 86 10.17 15.12 -3.06
C LYS A 86 11.38 14.73 -2.20
N SER A 87 12.44 15.54 -2.23
CA SER A 87 13.64 15.31 -1.44
C SER A 87 13.35 15.39 0.06
N GLY A 88 13.66 14.31 0.79
CA GLY A 88 13.53 14.25 2.26
C GLY A 88 12.99 12.90 2.77
N ASN A 89 12.75 12.84 4.09
CA ASN A 89 12.09 11.70 4.72
C ASN A 89 10.60 11.69 4.32
N CYS A 90 10.20 10.69 3.55
CA CYS A 90 8.81 10.49 3.14
C CYS A 90 8.26 9.23 3.82
N ASN A 91 7.17 9.38 4.58
CA ASN A 91 6.46 8.24 5.16
C ASN A 91 5.35 7.80 4.20
N ILE A 92 5.57 6.68 3.52
CA ILE A 92 4.57 6.06 2.68
C ILE A 92 3.64 5.19 3.52
N MET A 93 2.35 5.29 3.24
CA MET A 93 1.30 4.53 3.89
C MET A 93 0.51 3.77 2.83
N ILE A 94 0.25 2.49 3.08
CA ILE A 94 -0.60 1.66 2.26
C ILE A 94 -1.71 1.04 3.08
N ALA A 95 -2.87 0.86 2.45
CA ALA A 95 -3.95 0.07 3.01
C ALA A 95 -4.58 -0.79 1.92
N PHE A 96 -4.88 -2.02 2.28
CA PHE A 96 -5.57 -2.99 1.46
C PHE A 96 -6.66 -3.66 2.31
N ASP A 97 -7.80 -3.97 1.69
CA ASP A 97 -8.92 -4.62 2.37
C ASP A 97 -8.90 -6.11 2.06
N LEU A 98 -8.77 -6.95 3.08
CA LEU A 98 -8.74 -8.41 2.94
C LEU A 98 -10.04 -8.97 2.36
N ASP A 99 -11.18 -8.30 2.59
CA ASP A 99 -12.48 -8.68 2.02
C ASP A 99 -12.45 -8.48 0.50
N GLU A 100 -11.93 -7.34 0.04
CA GLU A 100 -11.76 -7.04 -1.40
C GLU A 100 -10.65 -7.88 -2.05
N MET A 101 -9.66 -8.32 -1.25
CA MET A 101 -8.57 -9.18 -1.71
C MET A 101 -8.93 -10.65 -1.81
N SER A 102 -10.13 -11.06 -1.42
CA SER A 102 -10.57 -12.47 -1.45
C SER A 102 -10.41 -13.12 -2.84
N ALA A 103 -10.60 -12.36 -3.92
CA ALA A 103 -10.38 -12.82 -5.30
C ALA A 103 -8.89 -13.12 -5.64
N PHE A 104 -7.96 -12.60 -4.85
CA PHE A 104 -6.51 -12.78 -5.01
C PHE A 104 -5.94 -13.86 -4.09
N HIS A 105 -6.80 -14.53 -3.31
CA HIS A 105 -6.39 -15.65 -2.49
C HIS A 105 -5.82 -16.75 -3.38
N LYS A 106 -4.64 -17.25 -3.04
CA LYS A 106 -4.07 -18.44 -3.67
C LYS A 106 -4.97 -19.60 -3.30
N ALA A 107 -5.51 -20.29 -4.30
CA ALA A 107 -6.22 -21.53 -4.03
C ALA A 107 -5.25 -22.46 -3.28
N LYS A 108 -5.65 -22.95 -2.09
CA LYS A 108 -4.92 -24.04 -1.44
C LYS A 108 -4.90 -25.19 -2.45
N ARG A 109 -3.71 -25.57 -2.90
CA ARG A 109 -3.52 -26.90 -3.51
C ARG A 109 -3.81 -27.88 -2.37
N VAL A 110 -4.96 -28.55 -2.48
CA VAL A 110 -5.27 -29.75 -1.70
C VAL A 110 -4.43 -30.89 -2.24
#